data_AF-A0A668TB36-F1
#
_entry.id   AF-A0A668TB36-F1
#
_cell.length_a   1.000
_cell.length_b   1.000
_cell.length_c   1.000
_cell.angle_alpha   90.00
_cell.angle_beta   90.00
_cell.angle_gamma   90.00
#
_symmetry.space_group_name_H-M   'P 1'
#
loop_
_entity.id
_entity.type
_entity.pdbx_description
1 polymer ?
#
loop_
_entity_poly.entity_id
_entity_poly.type
_entity_poly.pdbx_seq_one_letter_code
_entity_poly.pdbx_strand_id
1 'polypeptide(L)'
;MFVVLCRVRRLCHYVVNLRYFEMCILTVITMSSIALAAEDPVQANATRNDVLKYLDYVFTGVFTFEMVIKMIDLGLLLHPGSYFRDLWNILDFIVVSGALVAFACSGTKGKDINTIKSLRVLRVLRPLKTIKRLPKLKAVFDCVVNSLKNVLNILIVYILFMFIFAVIAVQLFKGKFFYCSDESKTLEKDCRGQFLDYDRDEVTAKPRVWKKYEFHYDNVLWAFLTLFTVSTGEGWPVVLKHSVDATYEDQGPSPGFRMETSIFYVVYFVVFPFFFVNIFVALIIITFQEQGDKAMSECTLEKNERACIDFAINAKPLTRYMPENKQSFQYKMWKFVVSSPFEYAIMTLIALNTIVLMMKFYGAPDVYESMLKYLNIVFTGLFTLECILKIIAFNPLNYLKEPWNVFDFVTVIGSITDILKNDEKYPPKQPGLSKNLTT
;
A
#
# COMPACT_ATOMS: atom_id res chain seq x y z
N MET A 1 -42.41 30.92 -18.58
CA MET A 1 -41.20 30.61 -17.78
C MET A 1 -41.05 29.12 -17.49
N PHE A 2 -42.07 28.43 -16.96
CA PHE A 2 -42.04 26.99 -16.65
C PHE A 2 -41.73 26.05 -17.84
N VAL A 3 -42.24 26.35 -19.04
CA VAL A 3 -42.00 25.53 -20.25
C VAL A 3 -40.56 25.61 -20.76
N VAL A 4 -39.90 26.77 -20.58
CA VAL A 4 -38.49 26.98 -20.99
C VAL A 4 -37.55 26.25 -20.04
N LEU A 5 -37.79 26.35 -18.73
CA LEU A 5 -37.08 25.57 -17.70
C LEU A 5 -37.20 24.07 -17.96
N CYS A 6 -38.36 23.59 -18.44
CA CYS A 6 -38.56 22.18 -18.77
C CYS A 6 -37.74 21.69 -19.98
N ARG A 7 -37.48 22.55 -20.99
CA ARG A 7 -36.65 22.21 -22.16
C ARG A 7 -35.16 22.20 -21.82
N VAL A 8 -34.70 23.21 -21.09
CA VAL A 8 -33.30 23.30 -20.63
C VAL A 8 -32.98 22.13 -19.70
N ARG A 9 -33.86 21.82 -18.74
CA ARG A 9 -33.69 20.66 -17.86
C ARG A 9 -33.62 19.34 -18.63
N ARG A 10 -34.47 19.15 -19.65
CA ARG A 10 -34.45 17.95 -20.49
C ARG A 10 -33.15 17.81 -21.28
N LEU A 11 -32.60 18.93 -21.77
CA LEU A 11 -31.30 18.93 -22.45
C LEU A 11 -30.17 18.61 -21.48
N CYS A 12 -30.15 19.23 -20.29
CA CYS A 12 -29.16 18.91 -19.25
C CYS A 12 -29.24 17.44 -18.84
N HIS A 13 -30.44 16.89 -18.64
CA HIS A 13 -30.65 15.48 -18.36
C HIS A 13 -30.09 14.57 -19.47
N TYR A 14 -30.28 14.95 -20.74
CA TYR A 14 -29.70 14.22 -21.86
C TYR A 14 -28.17 14.25 -21.82
N VAL A 15 -27.56 15.43 -21.63
CA VAL A 15 -26.10 15.60 -21.59
C VAL A 15 -25.47 14.81 -20.42
N VAL A 16 -26.06 14.86 -19.22
CA VAL A 16 -25.52 14.17 -18.04
C VAL A 16 -25.52 12.65 -18.20
N ASN A 17 -26.52 12.10 -18.90
CA ASN A 17 -26.66 10.66 -19.14
C ASN A 17 -25.85 10.14 -20.34
N LEU A 18 -25.18 11.01 -21.11
CA LEU A 18 -24.32 10.57 -22.21
C LEU A 18 -23.08 9.86 -21.65
N ARG A 19 -22.84 8.63 -22.13
CA ARG A 19 -21.63 7.85 -21.79
C ARG A 19 -20.33 8.61 -22.10
N TYR A 20 -20.30 9.40 -23.17
CA TYR A 20 -19.14 10.22 -23.52
C TYR A 20 -18.90 11.36 -22.53
N PHE A 21 -19.96 12.00 -22.01
CA PHE A 21 -19.83 13.04 -20.99
C PHE A 21 -19.25 12.43 -19.70
N GLU A 22 -19.73 11.26 -19.31
CA GLU A 22 -19.19 10.53 -18.17
C GLU A 22 -17.71 10.15 -18.32
N MET A 23 -17.32 9.57 -19.46
CA MET A 23 -15.92 9.21 -19.73
C MET A 23 -15.01 10.45 -19.79
N CYS A 24 -15.49 11.55 -20.38
CA CYS A 24 -14.76 12.81 -20.44
C CYS A 24 -14.47 13.36 -19.04
N ILE A 25 -15.47 13.44 -18.17
CA ILE A 25 -15.28 13.89 -16.78
C ILE A 25 -14.31 12.96 -16.04
N LEU A 26 -14.41 11.64 -16.24
CA LEU A 26 -13.48 10.70 -15.62
C LEU A 26 -12.03 10.95 -16.06
N THR A 27 -11.80 11.17 -17.36
CA THR A 27 -10.48 11.54 -17.89
C THR A 27 -9.98 12.87 -17.34
N VAL A 28 -10.86 13.87 -17.15
CA VAL A 28 -10.48 15.15 -16.54
C VAL A 28 -10.09 14.96 -15.07
N ILE A 29 -10.80 14.10 -14.32
CA ILE A 29 -10.43 13.77 -12.93
C ILE A 29 -9.07 13.10 -12.86
N THR A 30 -8.80 12.13 -13.73
CA THR A 30 -7.50 11.43 -13.74
C THR A 30 -6.36 12.39 -14.11
N MET A 31 -6.54 13.22 -15.14
CA MET A 31 -5.56 14.24 -15.52
C MET A 31 -5.33 15.28 -14.42
N SER A 32 -6.40 15.73 -13.74
CA SER A 32 -6.29 16.63 -12.59
C SER A 32 -5.55 15.99 -11.41
N SER A 33 -5.67 14.68 -11.22
CA SER A 33 -4.99 13.96 -10.14
C SER A 33 -3.50 13.78 -10.43
N ILE A 34 -3.16 13.48 -11.70
CA ILE A 34 -1.77 13.42 -12.17
C ILE A 34 -1.10 14.79 -12.06
N ALA A 35 -1.80 15.87 -12.42
CA ALA A 35 -1.30 17.22 -12.28
C ALA A 35 -1.00 17.60 -10.82
N LEU A 36 -1.84 17.15 -9.88
CA LEU A 36 -1.59 17.35 -8.44
C LEU A 36 -0.35 16.58 -7.95
N ALA A 37 -0.17 15.34 -8.41
CA ALA A 37 1.01 14.53 -8.07
C ALA A 37 2.32 15.07 -8.68
N ALA A 38 2.24 15.79 -9.80
CA ALA A 38 3.39 16.37 -10.49
C ALA A 38 3.85 17.73 -9.92
N GLU A 39 3.11 18.30 -8.96
CA GLU A 39 3.44 19.58 -8.34
C GLU A 39 4.72 19.48 -7.49
N ASP A 40 5.62 20.46 -7.63
CA ASP A 40 6.80 20.55 -6.76
C ASP A 40 6.43 21.23 -5.43
N PRO A 41 6.55 20.55 -4.27
CA PRO A 41 6.26 21.16 -2.99
C PRO A 41 7.34 22.14 -2.51
N VAL A 42 8.58 22.03 -3.01
CA VAL A 42 9.73 22.83 -2.54
C VAL A 42 9.89 24.09 -3.39
N GLN A 43 9.78 23.98 -4.72
CA GLN A 43 10.02 25.08 -5.64
C GLN A 43 8.72 25.66 -6.22
N ALA A 44 8.04 26.52 -5.48
CA ALA A 44 6.76 27.11 -5.86
C ALA A 44 6.77 27.92 -7.19
N ASN A 45 7.94 28.45 -7.59
CA ASN A 45 8.12 29.29 -8.77
C ASN A 45 8.73 28.55 -9.98
N ALA A 46 8.83 27.21 -9.94
CA ALA A 46 9.31 26.44 -11.08
C ALA A 46 8.35 26.60 -12.28
N THR A 47 8.89 26.64 -13.50
CA THR A 47 8.11 26.74 -14.75
C THR A 47 7.05 25.64 -14.86
N ARG A 48 7.36 24.43 -14.36
CA ARG A 48 6.41 23.32 -14.22
C ARG A 48 5.18 23.71 -13.41
N ASN A 49 5.37 24.35 -12.26
CA ASN A 49 4.28 24.76 -11.38
C ASN A 49 3.42 25.86 -12.01
N ASP A 50 3.99 26.73 -12.84
CA ASP A 50 3.21 27.73 -13.58
C ASP A 50 2.31 27.08 -14.64
N VAL A 51 2.82 26.10 -15.40
CA VAL A 51 1.99 25.31 -16.34
C VAL A 51 0.90 24.55 -15.60
N LEU A 52 1.21 23.94 -14.45
CA LEU A 52 0.23 23.23 -13.63
C LEU A 52 -0.87 24.15 -13.08
N LYS A 53 -0.56 25.41 -12.74
CA LYS A 53 -1.58 26.41 -12.35
C LYS A 53 -2.56 26.67 -13.48
N TYR A 54 -2.08 26.83 -14.72
CA TYR A 54 -2.95 27.00 -15.89
C TYR A 54 -3.88 25.80 -16.10
N LEU A 55 -3.36 24.59 -15.96
CA LEU A 55 -4.16 23.37 -16.04
C LEU A 55 -5.21 23.29 -14.92
N ASP A 56 -4.89 23.70 -13.69
CA ASP A 56 -5.84 23.71 -12.56
C ASP A 56 -7.02 24.66 -12.79
N TYR A 57 -6.79 25.81 -13.47
CA TYR A 57 -7.88 26.69 -13.91
C TYR A 57 -8.81 25.99 -14.90
N VAL A 58 -8.25 25.30 -15.91
CA VAL A 58 -9.03 24.54 -16.89
C VAL A 58 -9.85 23.45 -16.21
N PHE A 59 -9.23 22.65 -15.33
CA PHE A 59 -9.92 21.58 -14.61
C PHE A 59 -11.04 22.12 -13.71
N THR A 60 -10.81 23.21 -12.98
CA THR A 60 -11.85 23.82 -12.15
C THR A 60 -12.99 24.37 -12.99
N GLY A 61 -12.70 24.95 -14.15
CA GLY A 61 -13.73 25.38 -15.11
C GLY A 61 -14.62 24.22 -15.55
N VAL A 62 -14.02 23.09 -15.94
CA VAL A 62 -14.75 21.86 -16.33
C VAL A 62 -15.60 21.32 -15.16
N PHE A 63 -15.07 21.29 -13.94
CA PHE A 63 -15.84 20.83 -12.77
C PHE A 63 -16.97 21.79 -12.38
N THR A 64 -16.75 23.10 -12.54
CA THR A 64 -17.79 24.10 -12.30
C THR A 64 -18.92 23.93 -13.32
N PHE A 65 -18.58 23.69 -14.57
CA PHE A 65 -19.56 23.39 -15.61
C PHE A 65 -20.35 22.11 -15.34
N GLU A 66 -19.66 21.03 -14.95
CA GLU A 66 -20.31 19.77 -14.54
C GLU A 66 -21.28 20.00 -13.37
N MET A 67 -20.85 20.72 -12.33
CA MET A 67 -21.63 21.05 -11.15
C MET A 67 -22.90 21.83 -11.52
N VAL A 68 -22.78 22.88 -12.35
CA VAL A 68 -23.91 23.72 -12.78
C VAL A 68 -24.92 22.91 -13.59
N ILE A 69 -24.48 22.08 -14.53
CA ILE A 69 -25.39 21.21 -15.31
C ILE A 69 -26.15 20.27 -14.37
N LYS A 70 -25.47 19.65 -13.40
CA LYS A 70 -26.11 18.74 -12.43
C LYS A 70 -27.10 19.46 -11.51
N MET A 71 -26.80 20.69 -11.08
CA MET A 71 -27.73 21.50 -10.28
C MET A 71 -29.01 21.85 -11.05
N ILE A 72 -28.90 22.13 -12.36
CA ILE A 72 -30.05 22.40 -13.23
C ILE A 72 -30.88 21.13 -13.47
N ASP A 73 -30.22 19.98 -13.67
CA ASP A 73 -30.87 18.69 -13.92
C ASP A 73 -31.65 18.18 -12.69
N LEU A 74 -30.95 18.01 -11.57
CA LEU A 74 -31.48 17.41 -10.33
C LEU A 74 -32.35 18.36 -9.50
N GLY A 75 -32.21 19.68 -9.72
CA GLY A 75 -32.81 20.71 -8.89
C GLY A 75 -32.09 20.92 -7.55
N LEU A 76 -32.35 22.06 -6.89
CA LEU A 76 -31.57 22.51 -5.74
C LEU A 76 -31.98 21.83 -4.42
N LEU A 77 -33.22 21.99 -3.95
CA LEU A 77 -33.61 21.58 -2.59
C LEU A 77 -35.00 20.91 -2.44
N LEU A 78 -35.96 21.20 -3.31
CA LEU A 78 -37.39 20.94 -3.03
C LEU A 78 -37.88 19.51 -3.36
N HIS A 79 -37.15 18.71 -4.15
CA HIS A 79 -37.61 17.40 -4.65
C HIS A 79 -36.82 16.20 -4.06
N PRO A 80 -37.43 15.01 -3.92
CA PRO A 80 -36.68 13.78 -3.63
C PRO A 80 -35.71 13.49 -4.79
N GLY A 81 -34.41 13.42 -4.49
CA GLY A 81 -33.33 13.35 -5.50
C GLY A 81 -32.63 14.68 -5.82
N SER A 82 -32.95 15.77 -5.10
CA SER A 82 -32.27 17.07 -5.27
C SER A 82 -30.76 17.00 -5.01
N TYR A 83 -30.01 17.90 -5.66
CA TYR A 83 -28.54 17.92 -5.64
C TYR A 83 -27.95 17.87 -4.22
N PHE A 84 -28.45 18.68 -3.28
CA PHE A 84 -27.91 18.78 -1.91
C PHE A 84 -28.33 17.63 -0.97
N ARG A 85 -29.14 16.67 -1.41
CA ARG A 85 -29.50 15.49 -0.58
C ARG A 85 -28.53 14.32 -0.78
N ASP A 86 -27.73 14.35 -1.84
CA ASP A 86 -26.71 13.34 -2.14
C ASP A 86 -25.33 13.76 -1.60
N LEU A 87 -24.76 12.97 -0.68
CA LEU A 87 -23.49 13.31 -0.02
C LEU A 87 -22.35 13.56 -1.01
N TRP A 88 -22.34 12.86 -2.14
CA TRP A 88 -21.30 12.99 -3.16
C TRP A 88 -21.41 14.30 -3.94
N ASN A 89 -22.63 14.77 -4.20
CA ASN A 89 -22.86 16.07 -4.79
C ASN A 89 -22.55 17.21 -3.80
N ILE A 90 -22.77 17.02 -2.50
CA ILE A 90 -22.33 17.98 -1.47
C ILE A 90 -20.80 18.09 -1.45
N LEU A 91 -20.09 16.95 -1.52
CA LEU A 91 -18.62 16.94 -1.61
C LEU A 91 -18.14 17.66 -2.88
N ASP A 92 -18.78 17.40 -4.02
CA ASP A 92 -18.50 18.09 -5.29
C ASP A 92 -18.64 19.61 -5.16
N PHE A 93 -19.74 20.07 -4.55
CA PHE A 93 -19.96 21.49 -4.26
C PHE A 93 -18.89 22.09 -3.35
N ILE A 94 -18.50 21.42 -2.26
CA ILE A 94 -17.45 21.91 -1.34
C ILE A 94 -16.11 22.05 -2.08
N VAL A 95 -15.74 21.06 -2.90
CA VAL A 95 -14.47 21.07 -3.63
C VAL A 95 -14.43 22.18 -4.68
N VAL A 96 -15.51 22.33 -5.47
CA VAL A 96 -15.60 23.35 -6.53
C VAL A 96 -15.70 24.76 -5.92
N SER A 97 -16.54 24.95 -4.91
CA SER A 97 -16.67 26.25 -4.23
C SER A 97 -15.37 26.66 -3.54
N GLY A 98 -14.67 25.74 -2.87
CA GLY A 98 -13.36 26.00 -2.27
C GLY A 98 -12.32 26.45 -3.30
N ALA A 99 -12.31 25.83 -4.48
CA ALA A 99 -11.42 26.23 -5.58
C ALA A 99 -11.78 27.61 -6.14
N LEU A 100 -13.07 27.92 -6.36
CA LEU A 100 -13.52 29.22 -6.82
C LEU A 100 -13.20 30.34 -5.83
N VAL A 101 -13.40 30.10 -4.52
CA VAL A 101 -13.03 31.04 -3.46
C VAL A 101 -11.51 31.25 -3.42
N ALA A 102 -10.71 30.18 -3.56
CA ALA A 102 -9.26 30.29 -3.62
C ALA A 102 -8.79 31.14 -4.82
N PHE A 103 -9.46 31.04 -5.97
CA PHE A 103 -9.16 31.85 -7.15
C PHE A 103 -9.60 33.31 -6.99
N ALA A 104 -10.82 33.56 -6.51
CA ALA A 104 -11.32 34.91 -6.28
C ALA A 104 -10.44 35.68 -5.27
N CYS A 105 -9.98 35.01 -4.22
CA CYS A 105 -9.08 35.60 -3.22
C CYS A 105 -7.64 35.78 -3.72
N SER A 106 -7.21 35.04 -4.75
CA SER A 106 -5.84 35.17 -5.32
C SER A 106 -5.64 36.48 -6.09
N GLY A 107 -6.72 37.16 -6.52
CA GLY A 107 -6.66 38.45 -7.21
C GLY A 107 -6.67 39.68 -6.28
N THR A 108 -7.14 39.53 -5.04
CA THR A 108 -7.17 40.61 -4.05
C THR A 108 -5.89 40.60 -3.22
N LYS A 109 -5.02 41.60 -3.40
CA LYS A 109 -3.68 41.74 -2.77
C LYS A 109 -3.68 41.93 -1.22
N GLY A 110 -4.64 41.39 -0.46
CA GLY A 110 -4.77 41.73 0.96
C GLY A 110 -5.46 40.71 1.88
N LYS A 111 -5.58 39.43 1.52
CA LYS A 111 -6.11 38.39 2.42
C LYS A 111 -5.08 37.32 2.73
N ASP A 112 -5.11 36.84 3.97
CA ASP A 112 -4.18 35.88 4.58
C ASP A 112 -3.79 34.74 3.63
N ILE A 113 -2.52 34.75 3.24
CA ILE A 113 -1.88 33.75 2.39
C ILE A 113 -2.03 32.31 2.94
N ASN A 114 -2.20 32.16 4.25
CA ASN A 114 -2.36 30.86 4.90
C ASN A 114 -3.74 30.25 4.63
N THR A 115 -4.82 31.04 4.62
CA THR A 115 -6.17 30.56 4.33
C THR A 115 -6.32 30.11 2.88
N ILE A 116 -5.68 30.83 1.95
CA ILE A 116 -5.67 30.48 0.51
C ILE A 116 -4.89 29.18 0.28
N LYS A 117 -3.79 28.93 1.01
CA LYS A 117 -3.04 27.66 0.95
C LYS A 117 -3.86 26.48 1.45
N SER A 118 -4.59 26.63 2.56
CA SER A 118 -5.44 25.55 3.10
C SER A 118 -6.61 25.19 2.16
N LEU A 119 -7.23 26.17 1.50
CA LEU A 119 -8.31 25.90 0.52
C LEU A 119 -7.83 25.11 -0.71
N ARG A 120 -6.56 25.28 -1.12
CA ARG A 120 -5.96 24.50 -2.21
C ARG A 120 -5.83 23.01 -1.85
N VAL A 121 -5.71 22.65 -0.56
CA VAL A 121 -5.63 21.25 -0.13
C VAL A 121 -6.91 20.49 -0.47
N LEU A 122 -8.08 21.16 -0.50
CA LEU A 122 -9.36 20.52 -0.85
C LEU A 122 -9.38 19.88 -2.24
N ARG A 123 -8.49 20.30 -3.16
CA ARG A 123 -8.37 19.67 -4.48
C ARG A 123 -7.89 18.22 -4.43
N VAL A 124 -7.27 17.79 -3.32
CA VAL A 124 -6.90 16.38 -3.06
C VAL A 124 -8.12 15.46 -2.97
N LEU A 125 -9.32 16.02 -2.74
CA LEU A 125 -10.56 15.25 -2.66
C LEU A 125 -11.18 14.96 -4.05
N ARG A 126 -10.70 15.58 -5.14
CA ARG A 126 -11.22 15.36 -6.50
C ARG A 126 -11.22 13.89 -6.95
N PRO A 127 -10.19 13.06 -6.65
CA PRO A 127 -10.22 11.63 -6.94
C PRO A 127 -11.39 10.89 -6.30
N LEU A 128 -11.92 11.34 -5.14
CA LEU A 128 -13.07 10.70 -4.49
C LEU A 128 -14.33 10.71 -5.36
N LYS A 129 -14.44 11.64 -6.31
CA LYS A 129 -15.55 11.65 -7.29
C LYS A 129 -15.60 10.38 -8.14
N THR A 130 -14.46 9.69 -8.33
CA THR A 130 -14.40 8.43 -9.09
C THR A 130 -15.17 7.30 -8.38
N ILE A 131 -15.29 7.34 -7.05
CA ILE A 131 -16.02 6.34 -6.26
C ILE A 131 -17.48 6.30 -6.69
N LYS A 132 -18.15 7.45 -6.83
CA LYS A 132 -19.54 7.53 -7.30
C LYS A 132 -19.72 7.01 -8.74
N ARG A 133 -18.71 7.19 -9.59
CA ARG A 133 -18.75 6.86 -11.03
C ARG A 133 -18.47 5.38 -11.30
N LEU A 134 -17.71 4.71 -10.45
CA LEU A 134 -17.36 3.30 -10.58
C LEU A 134 -18.27 2.46 -9.66
N PRO A 135 -19.29 1.76 -10.20
CA PRO A 135 -20.27 1.03 -9.37
C PRO A 135 -19.61 -0.04 -8.49
N LYS A 136 -18.51 -0.65 -8.98
CA LYS A 136 -17.71 -1.60 -8.20
C LYS A 136 -17.06 -0.94 -6.98
N LEU A 137 -16.46 0.24 -7.15
CA LEU A 137 -15.80 0.98 -6.06
C LEU A 137 -16.83 1.57 -5.08
N LYS A 138 -17.97 2.07 -5.60
CA LYS A 138 -19.10 2.51 -4.79
C LYS A 138 -19.64 1.39 -3.90
N ALA A 139 -19.85 0.19 -4.43
CA ALA A 139 -20.35 -0.95 -3.67
C ALA A 139 -19.39 -1.32 -2.51
N VAL A 140 -18.09 -1.30 -2.74
CA VAL A 140 -17.08 -1.52 -1.69
C VAL A 140 -17.15 -0.42 -0.64
N PHE A 141 -17.19 0.85 -1.04
CA PHE A 141 -17.28 1.97 -0.11
C PHE A 141 -18.56 1.94 0.74
N ASP A 142 -19.72 1.71 0.11
CA ASP A 142 -21.01 1.63 0.80
C ASP A 142 -21.02 0.46 1.81
N CYS A 143 -20.40 -0.67 1.48
CA CYS A 143 -20.20 -1.79 2.40
C CYS A 143 -19.33 -1.40 3.61
N VAL A 144 -18.20 -0.71 3.38
CA VAL A 144 -17.31 -0.23 4.45
C VAL A 144 -18.02 0.76 5.38
N VAL A 145 -18.75 1.72 4.83
CA VAL A 145 -19.49 2.69 5.66
C VAL A 145 -20.60 2.01 6.47
N ASN A 146 -21.26 1.01 5.90
CA ASN A 146 -22.30 0.26 6.59
C ASN A 146 -21.72 -0.62 7.72
N SER A 147 -20.59 -1.30 7.49
CA SER A 147 -19.92 -2.10 8.52
C SER A 147 -19.34 -1.23 9.63
N LEU A 148 -18.85 -0.01 9.30
CA LEU A 148 -18.32 0.93 10.29
C LEU A 148 -19.36 1.31 11.35
N LYS A 149 -20.64 1.47 10.98
CA LYS A 149 -21.72 1.83 11.93
C LYS A 149 -21.84 0.82 13.08
N ASN A 150 -21.67 -0.47 12.79
CA ASN A 150 -21.70 -1.52 13.81
C ASN A 150 -20.44 -1.51 14.68
N VAL A 151 -19.30 -1.16 14.08
CA VAL A 151 -17.99 -1.10 14.74
C VAL A 151 -17.88 0.09 15.71
N LEU A 152 -18.56 1.21 15.44
CA LEU A 152 -18.48 2.43 16.28
C LEU A 152 -18.82 2.16 17.76
N ASN A 153 -19.76 1.27 18.06
CA ASN A 153 -20.13 0.93 19.44
C ASN A 153 -18.96 0.30 20.21
N ILE A 154 -18.21 -0.59 19.57
CA ILE A 154 -17.05 -1.24 20.20
C ILE A 154 -15.88 -0.28 20.29
N LEU A 155 -15.72 0.60 19.28
CA LEU A 155 -14.70 1.63 19.33
C LEU A 155 -14.89 2.56 20.54
N ILE A 156 -16.14 2.90 20.89
CA ILE A 156 -16.43 3.66 22.10
C ILE A 156 -15.96 2.90 23.35
N VAL A 157 -16.26 1.60 23.45
CA VAL A 157 -15.78 0.77 24.57
C VAL A 157 -14.24 0.72 24.62
N TYR A 158 -13.58 0.56 23.48
CA TYR A 158 -12.12 0.59 23.36
C TYR A 158 -11.55 1.91 23.89
N ILE A 159 -12.09 3.06 23.46
CA ILE A 159 -11.63 4.39 23.89
C ILE A 159 -11.85 4.59 25.39
N LEU A 160 -12.99 4.12 25.94
CA LEU A 160 -13.28 4.19 27.37
C LEU A 160 -12.29 3.36 28.21
N PHE A 161 -11.96 2.15 27.78
CA PHE A 161 -10.95 1.34 28.46
C PHE A 161 -9.56 1.98 28.34
N MET A 162 -9.23 2.51 27.16
CA MET A 162 -7.96 3.19 26.94
C MET A 162 -7.84 4.47 27.79
N PHE A 163 -8.95 5.18 28.03
CA PHE A 163 -9.00 6.30 28.97
C PHE A 163 -8.60 5.90 30.39
N ILE A 164 -9.08 4.76 30.89
CA ILE A 164 -8.73 4.26 32.24
C ILE A 164 -7.21 4.05 32.34
N PHE A 165 -6.61 3.38 31.36
CA PHE A 165 -5.16 3.18 31.31
C PHE A 165 -4.39 4.49 31.14
N ALA A 166 -4.90 5.44 30.35
CA ALA A 166 -4.30 6.75 30.18
C ALA A 166 -4.27 7.53 31.52
N VAL A 167 -5.37 7.50 32.28
CA VAL A 167 -5.41 8.13 33.61
C VAL A 167 -4.43 7.46 34.57
N ILE A 168 -4.37 6.11 34.59
CA ILE A 168 -3.38 5.38 35.40
C ILE A 168 -1.95 5.77 35.02
N ALA A 169 -1.63 5.81 33.72
CA ALA A 169 -0.31 6.17 33.23
C ALA A 169 0.07 7.62 33.62
N VAL A 170 -0.85 8.57 33.52
CA VAL A 170 -0.63 9.95 34.00
C VAL A 170 -0.31 9.96 35.49
N GLN A 171 -1.04 9.21 36.32
CA GLN A 171 -0.73 9.18 37.76
C GLN A 171 0.61 8.53 38.08
N LEU A 172 1.04 7.54 37.28
CA LEU A 172 2.32 6.85 37.48
C LEU A 172 3.52 7.67 36.98
N PHE A 173 3.37 8.38 35.86
CA PHE A 173 4.48 8.89 35.06
C PHE A 173 4.48 10.41 34.80
N LYS A 174 3.46 11.15 35.27
CA LYS A 174 3.41 12.63 35.10
C LYS A 174 4.73 13.25 35.56
N GLY A 175 5.26 14.16 34.75
CA GLY A 175 6.44 14.94 35.13
C GLY A 175 7.76 14.17 35.17
N LYS A 176 7.81 12.86 34.87
CA LYS A 176 9.03 12.04 35.02
C LYS A 176 9.77 11.77 33.70
N PHE A 177 9.22 12.22 32.58
CA PHE A 177 9.71 11.93 31.22
C PHE A 177 10.65 13.02 30.70
N PHE A 178 11.48 13.55 31.60
CA PHE A 178 12.48 14.55 31.28
C PHE A 178 13.89 13.97 31.39
N TYR A 179 14.79 14.47 30.56
CA TYR A 179 16.19 14.06 30.56
C TYR A 179 17.08 15.26 30.20
N CYS A 180 18.32 15.24 30.68
CA CYS A 180 19.32 16.21 30.25
C CYS A 180 19.97 15.74 28.95
N SER A 181 20.37 16.68 28.09
CA SER A 181 21.14 16.35 26.88
C SER A 181 22.52 15.72 27.19
N ASP A 182 23.01 15.88 28.42
CA ASP A 182 24.20 15.20 28.96
C ASP A 182 23.74 14.15 30.00
N GLU A 183 24.00 12.87 29.73
CA GLU A 183 23.61 11.74 30.58
C GLU A 183 24.25 11.79 31.98
N SER A 184 25.35 12.53 32.14
CA SER A 184 26.06 12.67 33.42
C SER A 184 25.29 13.53 34.44
N LYS A 185 24.28 14.29 34.00
CA LYS A 185 23.51 15.21 34.84
C LYS A 185 22.07 14.73 35.00
N THR A 186 21.71 14.35 36.22
CA THR A 186 20.40 13.81 36.58
C THR A 186 19.44 14.83 37.14
N LEU A 187 19.85 16.06 37.47
CA LEU A 187 18.98 17.08 38.06
C LEU A 187 18.80 18.24 37.10
N GLU A 188 17.59 18.79 37.01
CA GLU A 188 17.29 19.92 36.12
C GLU A 188 18.19 21.13 36.41
N LYS A 189 18.37 21.46 37.70
CA LYS A 189 19.23 22.58 38.14
C LYS A 189 20.69 22.47 37.67
N ASP A 190 21.18 21.23 37.50
CA ASP A 190 22.56 20.93 37.12
C ASP A 190 22.73 20.78 35.60
N CYS A 191 21.63 20.69 34.85
CA CYS A 191 21.59 20.61 33.40
C CYS A 191 21.76 22.00 32.75
N ARG A 192 22.89 22.65 33.04
CA ARG A 192 23.23 23.99 32.53
C ARG A 192 24.67 24.03 32.00
N GLY A 193 24.97 25.00 31.15
CA GLY A 193 26.27 25.17 30.52
C GLY A 193 26.45 24.32 29.27
N GLN A 194 27.69 23.95 28.96
CA GLN A 194 28.04 23.14 27.79
C GLN A 194 28.60 21.78 28.24
N PHE A 195 28.43 20.77 27.39
CA PHE A 195 29.08 19.47 27.50
C PHE A 195 29.82 19.15 26.20
N LEU A 196 30.81 18.28 26.29
CA LEU A 196 31.57 17.80 25.13
C LEU A 196 30.85 16.57 24.60
N ASP A 197 30.38 16.66 23.37
CA ASP A 197 29.80 15.54 22.63
C ASP A 197 30.91 14.88 21.81
N TYR A 198 31.12 13.59 22.05
CA TYR A 198 32.15 12.78 21.41
C TYR A 198 31.50 11.99 20.28
N ASP A 199 31.50 12.56 19.07
CA ASP A 199 31.23 11.78 17.87
C ASP A 199 32.55 11.16 17.39
N ARG A 200 32.51 10.01 16.70
CA ARG A 200 33.66 9.10 16.48
C ARG A 200 34.97 9.81 16.05
N ASP A 201 34.87 10.90 15.31
CA ASP A 201 36.00 11.67 14.77
C ASP A 201 36.05 13.15 15.20
N GLU A 202 35.04 13.68 15.90
CA GLU A 202 34.94 15.10 16.26
C GLU A 202 34.41 15.32 17.68
N VAL A 203 35.09 16.20 18.44
CA VAL A 203 34.62 16.66 19.75
C VAL A 203 34.00 18.04 19.59
N THR A 204 32.70 18.13 19.80
CA THR A 204 31.97 19.41 19.70
C THR A 204 31.36 19.81 21.03
N ALA A 205 31.51 21.08 21.41
CA ALA A 205 30.86 21.61 22.60
C ALA A 205 29.40 21.94 22.29
N LYS A 206 28.46 21.22 22.90
CA LYS A 206 27.01 21.43 22.75
C LYS A 206 26.41 21.97 24.05
N PRO A 207 25.38 22.83 23.99
CA PRO A 207 24.70 23.30 25.20
C PRO A 207 23.92 22.15 25.86
N ARG A 208 23.99 22.07 27.19
CA ARG A 208 23.10 21.20 27.96
C ARG A 208 21.70 21.79 27.95
N VAL A 209 20.72 21.00 27.55
CA VAL A 209 19.30 21.37 27.54
C VAL A 209 18.51 20.29 28.23
N TRP A 210 17.65 20.69 29.17
CA TRP A 210 16.64 19.82 29.77
C TRP A 210 15.51 19.62 28.76
N LYS A 211 15.35 18.40 28.30
CA LYS A 211 14.41 18.03 27.24
C LYS A 211 13.39 17.05 27.77
N LYS A 212 12.22 17.06 27.15
CA LYS A 212 11.17 16.08 27.37
C LYS A 212 11.17 15.07 26.23
N TYR A 213 10.91 13.80 26.53
CA TYR A 213 10.69 12.80 25.48
C TYR A 213 9.45 13.14 24.64
N GLU A 214 9.46 12.77 23.36
CA GLU A 214 8.34 13.03 22.44
C GLU A 214 7.06 12.31 22.88
N PHE A 215 7.19 11.05 23.32
CA PHE A 215 6.09 10.27 23.90
C PHE A 215 6.19 10.29 25.43
N HIS A 216 5.18 10.84 26.09
CA HIS A 216 5.16 11.08 27.53
C HIS A 216 3.73 11.08 28.10
N TYR A 217 3.61 11.12 29.43
CA TYR A 217 2.34 10.94 30.16
C TYR A 217 1.94 12.16 31.01
N ASP A 218 2.25 13.38 30.58
CA ASP A 218 1.98 14.59 31.40
C ASP A 218 0.49 14.94 31.47
N ASN A 219 -0.25 14.61 30.40
CA ASN A 219 -1.69 14.82 30.33
C ASN A 219 -2.36 13.67 29.59
N VAL A 220 -3.68 13.56 29.76
CA VAL A 220 -4.44 12.41 29.26
C VAL A 220 -4.39 12.31 27.73
N LEU A 221 -4.39 13.43 27.00
CA LEU A 221 -4.34 13.41 25.53
C LEU A 221 -3.00 12.87 25.01
N TRP A 222 -1.88 13.29 25.61
CA TRP A 222 -0.56 12.75 25.27
C TRP A 222 -0.39 11.31 25.75
N ALA A 223 -1.00 10.94 26.87
CA ALA A 223 -1.06 9.56 27.33
C ALA A 223 -1.83 8.67 26.34
N PHE A 224 -2.94 9.14 25.77
CA PHE A 224 -3.63 8.44 24.68
C PHE A 224 -2.72 8.23 23.47
N LEU A 225 -2.01 9.26 23.03
CA LEU A 225 -1.09 9.14 21.90
C LEU A 225 0.03 8.12 22.18
N THR A 226 0.62 8.17 23.37
CA THR A 226 1.69 7.26 23.79
C THR A 226 1.18 5.82 23.94
N LEU A 227 -0.01 5.62 24.52
CA LEU A 227 -0.63 4.30 24.60
C LEU A 227 -1.06 3.77 23.23
N PHE A 228 -1.42 4.67 22.30
CA PHE A 228 -1.72 4.31 20.92
C PHE A 228 -0.49 3.73 20.23
N THR A 229 0.68 4.38 20.32
CA THR A 229 1.92 3.83 19.74
C THR A 229 2.33 2.51 20.37
N VAL A 230 2.15 2.37 21.69
CA VAL A 230 2.35 1.09 22.37
C VAL A 230 1.41 0.02 21.84
N SER A 231 0.13 0.35 21.61
CA SER A 231 -0.86 -0.60 21.08
C SER A 231 -0.61 -1.03 19.64
N THR A 232 0.03 -0.18 18.82
CA THR A 232 0.41 -0.55 17.45
C THR A 232 1.66 -1.43 17.40
N GLY A 233 2.37 -1.60 18.52
CA GLY A 233 3.62 -2.35 18.58
C GLY A 233 4.82 -1.58 18.02
N GLU A 234 4.70 -0.26 17.83
CA GLU A 234 5.74 0.59 17.25
C GLU A 234 6.35 1.50 18.30
N GLY A 235 7.68 1.49 18.43
CA GLY A 235 8.39 2.32 19.41
C GLY A 235 8.13 1.99 20.89
N TRP A 236 7.32 0.97 21.19
CA TRP A 236 6.97 0.59 22.56
C TRP A 236 8.16 0.20 23.46
N PRO A 237 9.25 -0.43 22.99
CA PRO A 237 10.38 -0.77 23.86
C PRO A 237 11.08 0.49 24.38
N VAL A 238 11.09 1.56 23.58
CA VAL A 238 11.66 2.87 23.96
C VAL A 238 10.80 3.51 25.04
N VAL A 239 9.48 3.54 24.86
CA VAL A 239 8.55 4.06 25.86
C VAL A 239 8.61 3.25 27.16
N LEU A 240 8.68 1.92 27.07
CA LEU A 240 8.89 1.04 28.22
C LEU A 240 10.20 1.36 28.94
N LYS A 241 11.31 1.45 28.20
CA LYS A 241 12.62 1.78 28.78
C LYS A 241 12.58 3.11 29.52
N HIS A 242 12.04 4.17 28.90
CA HIS A 242 11.89 5.47 29.55
C HIS A 242 11.01 5.41 30.80
N SER A 243 10.02 4.52 30.83
CA SER A 243 9.16 4.31 32.00
C SER A 243 9.85 3.59 33.15
N VAL A 244 10.68 2.59 32.81
CA VAL A 244 11.47 1.81 33.78
C VAL A 244 12.58 2.65 34.38
N ASP A 245 13.17 3.52 33.56
CA ASP A 245 14.25 4.41 33.98
C ASP A 245 13.71 5.68 34.67
N ALA A 246 12.40 5.93 34.64
CA ALA A 246 11.77 7.12 35.22
C ALA A 246 11.91 7.17 36.76
N THR A 247 12.42 8.30 37.27
CA THR A 247 12.69 8.51 38.70
C THR A 247 11.59 9.37 39.36
N TYR A 248 11.89 10.63 39.66
CA TYR A 248 11.02 11.62 40.30
C TYR A 248 10.79 12.81 39.34
N GLU A 249 9.88 13.73 39.67
CA GLU A 249 9.44 14.79 38.75
C GLU A 249 10.57 15.76 38.32
N ASP A 250 11.51 16.07 39.21
CA ASP A 250 12.64 16.98 38.92
C ASP A 250 13.98 16.24 38.66
N GLN A 251 13.89 14.94 38.37
CA GLN A 251 15.06 14.08 38.20
C GLN A 251 15.00 13.34 36.85
N GLY A 252 16.17 13.20 36.25
CA GLY A 252 16.38 12.51 35.00
C GLY A 252 16.32 11.00 35.17
N PRO A 253 16.37 10.25 34.05
CA PRO A 253 16.26 8.81 34.08
C PRO A 253 17.48 8.17 34.77
N SER A 254 17.23 7.11 35.55
CA SER A 254 18.25 6.25 36.12
C SER A 254 18.01 4.82 35.65
N PRO A 255 18.98 4.17 34.97
CA PRO A 255 18.80 2.83 34.41
C PRO A 255 18.24 1.83 35.42
N GLY A 256 17.09 1.21 35.10
CA GLY A 256 16.50 0.14 35.90
C GLY A 256 15.91 0.57 37.25
N PHE A 257 15.66 1.86 37.49
CA PHE A 257 15.19 2.36 38.78
C PHE A 257 13.85 1.74 39.24
N ARG A 258 12.90 1.54 38.31
CA ARG A 258 11.57 0.98 38.59
C ARG A 258 11.17 -0.09 37.59
N MET A 259 11.85 -1.23 37.63
CA MET A 259 11.54 -2.39 36.78
C MET A 259 10.08 -2.85 36.90
N GLU A 260 9.46 -2.70 38.07
CA GLU A 260 8.05 -3.07 38.33
C GLU A 260 7.05 -2.36 37.42
N THR A 261 7.39 -1.19 36.90
CA THR A 261 6.53 -0.45 35.96
C THR A 261 6.33 -1.19 34.64
N SER A 262 7.18 -2.17 34.33
CA SER A 262 7.02 -3.05 33.17
C SER A 262 5.69 -3.84 33.21
N ILE A 263 5.19 -4.15 34.41
CA ILE A 263 3.91 -4.87 34.59
C ILE A 263 2.75 -4.10 33.97
N PHE A 264 2.75 -2.76 34.06
CA PHE A 264 1.73 -1.92 33.44
C PHE A 264 1.63 -2.19 31.93
N TYR A 265 2.78 -2.27 31.25
CA TYR A 265 2.84 -2.53 29.82
C TYR A 265 2.44 -3.96 29.47
N VAL A 266 2.87 -4.96 30.26
CA VAL A 266 2.46 -6.36 30.05
C VAL A 266 0.94 -6.49 30.13
N VAL A 267 0.31 -5.92 31.17
CA VAL A 267 -1.16 -5.92 31.31
C VAL A 267 -1.82 -5.17 30.16
N TYR A 268 -1.29 -4.01 29.78
CA TYR A 268 -1.80 -3.23 28.65
C TYR A 268 -1.74 -4.03 27.33
N PHE A 269 -0.63 -4.73 27.05
CA PHE A 269 -0.46 -5.57 25.85
C PHE A 269 -1.47 -6.72 25.79
N VAL A 270 -1.73 -7.38 26.92
CA VAL A 270 -2.74 -8.46 27.01
C VAL A 270 -4.15 -7.91 26.76
N VAL A 271 -4.48 -6.73 27.30
CA VAL A 271 -5.82 -6.15 27.15
C VAL A 271 -6.04 -5.63 25.73
N PHE A 272 -5.12 -4.84 25.17
CA PHE A 272 -5.37 -4.13 23.91
C PHE A 272 -4.96 -4.92 22.66
N PRO A 273 -3.65 -5.09 22.35
CA PRO A 273 -3.20 -5.92 21.24
C PRO A 273 -3.76 -7.34 21.20
N PHE A 274 -3.89 -8.02 22.35
CA PHE A 274 -4.37 -9.39 22.36
C PHE A 274 -5.90 -9.49 22.42
N PHE A 275 -6.56 -8.90 23.41
CA PHE A 275 -8.02 -9.07 23.56
C PHE A 275 -8.82 -8.15 22.62
N PHE A 276 -8.61 -6.83 22.66
CA PHE A 276 -9.42 -5.89 21.87
C PHE A 276 -9.23 -6.04 20.36
N VAL A 277 -8.00 -6.22 19.85
CA VAL A 277 -7.77 -6.41 18.40
C VAL A 277 -8.44 -7.69 17.91
N ASN A 278 -8.35 -8.79 18.66
CA ASN A 278 -8.98 -10.06 18.28
C ASN A 278 -10.51 -9.96 18.30
N ILE A 279 -11.11 -9.29 19.30
CA ILE A 279 -12.56 -9.03 19.31
C ILE A 279 -12.97 -8.18 18.12
N PHE A 280 -12.20 -7.15 17.80
CA PHE A 280 -12.47 -6.27 16.67
C PHE A 280 -12.44 -7.05 15.34
N VAL A 281 -11.42 -7.88 15.12
CA VAL A 281 -11.32 -8.76 13.93
C VAL A 281 -12.49 -9.72 13.87
N ALA A 282 -12.83 -10.39 14.97
CA ALA A 282 -13.95 -11.32 15.02
C ALA A 282 -15.29 -10.65 14.67
N LEU A 283 -15.56 -9.46 15.22
CA LEU A 283 -16.78 -8.71 14.90
C LEU A 283 -16.83 -8.29 13.44
N ILE A 284 -15.72 -7.83 12.87
CA ILE A 284 -15.66 -7.51 11.44
C ILE A 284 -16.01 -8.75 10.63
N ILE A 285 -15.44 -9.92 10.93
CA ILE A 285 -15.76 -11.15 10.21
C ILE A 285 -17.24 -11.49 10.31
N ILE A 286 -17.84 -11.43 11.50
CA ILE A 286 -19.27 -11.73 11.71
C ILE A 286 -20.15 -10.74 10.94
N THR A 287 -19.85 -9.44 11.00
CA THR A 287 -20.62 -8.42 10.27
C THR A 287 -20.49 -8.57 8.76
N PHE A 288 -19.30 -8.90 8.24
CA PHE A 288 -19.10 -9.19 6.81
C PHE A 288 -19.83 -10.46 6.36
N GLN A 289 -19.83 -11.51 7.18
CA GLN A 289 -20.61 -12.73 6.93
C GLN A 289 -22.11 -12.42 6.89
N GLU A 290 -22.62 -11.66 7.87
CA GLU A 290 -24.03 -11.28 7.92
C GLU A 290 -24.46 -10.43 6.72
N GLN A 291 -23.62 -9.49 6.27
CA GLN A 291 -23.88 -8.71 5.05
C GLN A 291 -23.83 -9.59 3.79
N GLY A 292 -22.88 -10.52 3.72
CA GLY A 292 -22.76 -11.49 2.62
C GLY A 292 -23.99 -12.39 2.53
N ASP A 293 -24.48 -12.88 3.66
CA ASP A 293 -25.67 -13.74 3.71
C ASP A 293 -26.95 -12.97 3.38
N LYS A 294 -27.10 -11.72 3.84
CA LYS A 294 -28.23 -10.85 3.44
C LYS A 294 -28.26 -10.62 1.93
N ALA A 295 -27.12 -10.29 1.31
CA ALA A 295 -27.01 -10.09 -0.13
C ALA A 295 -27.33 -11.38 -0.93
N MET A 296 -27.14 -12.55 -0.31
CA MET A 296 -27.41 -13.83 -0.95
C MET A 296 -28.82 -14.39 -0.67
N SER A 297 -29.47 -13.95 0.41
CA SER A 297 -30.83 -14.34 0.79
C SER A 297 -31.92 -13.89 -0.18
N GLU A 298 -31.62 -12.96 -1.10
CA GLU A 298 -32.52 -12.58 -2.19
C GLU A 298 -32.63 -13.68 -3.28
N CYS A 299 -31.81 -14.74 -3.20
CA CYS A 299 -31.88 -15.87 -4.12
C CYS A 299 -32.53 -17.08 -3.47
N THR A 300 -33.47 -17.72 -4.18
CA THR A 300 -34.23 -18.89 -3.72
C THR A 300 -33.42 -20.19 -3.69
N LEU A 301 -32.19 -20.20 -4.22
CA LEU A 301 -31.33 -21.38 -4.41
C LEU A 301 -30.23 -21.43 -3.35
N GLU A 302 -29.91 -22.64 -2.88
CA GLU A 302 -28.84 -22.87 -1.91
C GLU A 302 -27.44 -22.60 -2.52
N LYS A 303 -26.44 -22.23 -1.70
CA LYS A 303 -25.06 -21.91 -2.15
C LYS A 303 -24.48 -23.00 -3.07
N ASN A 304 -24.69 -24.26 -2.69
CA ASN A 304 -24.15 -25.42 -3.40
C ASN A 304 -24.86 -25.66 -4.73
N GLU A 305 -26.17 -25.45 -4.80
CA GLU A 305 -26.95 -25.60 -6.03
C GLU A 305 -26.52 -24.56 -7.07
N ARG A 306 -26.38 -23.30 -6.66
CA ARG A 306 -25.87 -22.23 -7.53
C ARG A 306 -24.48 -22.56 -8.07
N ALA A 307 -23.56 -23.01 -7.21
CA ALA A 307 -22.21 -23.36 -7.63
C ALA A 307 -22.20 -24.50 -8.67
N CYS A 308 -23.06 -25.51 -8.50
CA CYS A 308 -23.21 -26.60 -9.45
C CYS A 308 -23.77 -26.12 -10.79
N ILE A 309 -24.81 -25.28 -10.77
CA ILE A 309 -25.40 -24.69 -11.98
C ILE A 309 -24.38 -23.81 -12.70
N ASP A 310 -23.68 -22.93 -11.98
CA ASP A 310 -22.65 -22.06 -12.55
C ASP A 310 -21.51 -22.86 -13.17
N PHE A 311 -21.08 -23.96 -12.52
CA PHE A 311 -20.08 -24.85 -13.09
C PHE A 311 -20.62 -25.53 -14.36
N ALA A 312 -21.83 -26.08 -14.32
CA ALA A 312 -22.43 -26.77 -15.46
C ALA A 312 -22.60 -25.84 -16.68
N ILE A 313 -22.95 -24.56 -16.45
CA ILE A 313 -23.12 -23.57 -17.52
C ILE A 313 -21.77 -23.06 -18.06
N ASN A 314 -20.78 -22.83 -17.18
CA ASN A 314 -19.52 -22.18 -17.56
C ASN A 314 -18.38 -23.15 -17.89
N ALA A 315 -18.53 -24.45 -17.59
CA ALA A 315 -17.52 -25.45 -17.87
C ALA A 315 -17.24 -25.53 -19.38
N LYS A 316 -15.97 -25.35 -19.75
CA LYS A 316 -15.47 -25.52 -21.11
C LYS A 316 -14.65 -26.81 -21.19
N PRO A 317 -14.71 -27.55 -22.30
CA PRO A 317 -13.90 -28.76 -22.46
C PRO A 317 -12.41 -28.42 -22.43
N LEU A 318 -11.63 -29.22 -21.71
CA LEU A 318 -10.18 -29.08 -21.69
C LEU A 318 -9.61 -29.59 -23.03
N THR A 319 -9.13 -28.68 -23.87
CA THR A 319 -8.52 -29.04 -25.15
C THR A 319 -7.06 -29.44 -24.96
N ARG A 320 -6.75 -30.73 -24.95
CA ARG A 320 -5.38 -31.24 -25.01
C ARG A 320 -5.02 -31.58 -26.46
N TYR A 321 -3.90 -31.06 -26.95
CA TYR A 321 -3.42 -31.38 -28.29
C TYR A 321 -2.94 -32.83 -28.36
N MET A 322 -3.42 -33.57 -29.36
CA MET A 322 -2.98 -34.93 -29.70
C MET A 322 -2.63 -34.98 -31.19
N PRO A 323 -1.44 -35.44 -31.59
CA PRO A 323 -1.09 -35.61 -32.99
C PRO A 323 -2.00 -36.63 -33.68
N GLU A 324 -2.50 -36.32 -34.89
CA GLU A 324 -3.43 -37.18 -35.64
C GLU A 324 -2.77 -38.47 -36.13
N ASN A 325 -1.52 -38.39 -36.60
CA ASN A 325 -0.82 -39.53 -37.19
C ASN A 325 -0.03 -40.34 -36.14
N LYS A 326 -0.59 -41.47 -35.72
CA LYS A 326 -0.01 -42.38 -34.70
C LYS A 326 1.30 -43.07 -35.13
N GLN A 327 1.59 -43.14 -36.42
CA GLN A 327 2.81 -43.78 -36.94
C GLN A 327 3.99 -42.79 -37.06
N SER A 328 3.72 -41.49 -36.95
CA SER A 328 4.74 -40.45 -37.05
C SER A 328 5.71 -40.44 -35.86
N PHE A 329 6.95 -40.05 -36.12
CA PHE A 329 7.94 -39.76 -35.08
C PHE A 329 7.41 -38.72 -34.07
N GLN A 330 6.62 -37.75 -34.53
CA GLN A 330 5.99 -36.75 -33.67
C GLN A 330 5.08 -37.36 -32.60
N TYR A 331 4.32 -38.41 -32.93
CA TYR A 331 3.44 -39.08 -31.96
C TYR A 331 4.25 -39.83 -30.90
N LYS A 332 5.36 -40.47 -31.29
CA LYS A 332 6.29 -41.12 -30.34
C LYS A 332 6.90 -40.10 -29.38
N MET A 333 7.32 -38.95 -29.91
CA MET A 333 7.86 -37.85 -29.09
C MET A 333 6.82 -37.27 -28.15
N TRP A 334 5.61 -37.00 -28.65
CA TRP A 334 4.49 -36.54 -27.83
C TRP A 334 4.14 -37.53 -26.70
N LYS A 335 4.07 -38.83 -27.01
CA LYS A 335 3.80 -39.87 -26.01
C LYS A 335 4.88 -39.92 -24.91
N PHE A 336 6.14 -39.64 -25.26
CA PHE A 336 7.24 -39.57 -24.29
C PHE A 336 7.15 -38.31 -23.42
N VAL A 337 6.99 -37.14 -24.03
CA VAL A 337 6.93 -35.84 -23.32
C VAL A 337 5.72 -35.74 -22.39
N VAL A 338 4.58 -36.34 -22.77
CA VAL A 338 3.35 -36.35 -21.95
C VAL A 338 3.35 -37.49 -20.92
N SER A 339 4.40 -38.34 -20.90
CA SER A 339 4.46 -39.43 -19.95
C SER A 339 4.77 -38.94 -18.53
N SER A 340 4.10 -39.52 -17.53
CA SER A 340 4.34 -39.17 -16.12
C SER A 340 5.80 -39.31 -15.68
N PRO A 341 6.59 -40.31 -16.14
CA PRO A 341 8.01 -40.38 -15.81
C PRO A 341 8.82 -39.17 -16.30
N PHE A 342 8.50 -38.63 -17.48
CA PHE A 342 9.16 -37.43 -18.00
C PHE A 342 8.80 -36.20 -17.14
N GLU A 343 7.52 -36.03 -16.79
CA GLU A 343 7.09 -34.96 -15.90
C GLU A 343 7.79 -35.03 -14.53
N TYR A 344 7.86 -36.21 -13.90
CA TYR A 344 8.58 -36.39 -12.64
C TYR A 344 10.09 -36.10 -12.77
N ALA A 345 10.72 -36.45 -13.89
CA ALA A 345 12.12 -36.13 -14.13
C ALA A 345 12.36 -34.61 -14.19
N ILE A 346 11.52 -33.87 -14.92
CA ILE A 346 11.60 -32.39 -14.96
C ILE A 346 11.38 -31.79 -13.58
N MET A 347 10.37 -32.24 -12.83
CA MET A 347 10.13 -31.76 -11.47
C MET A 347 11.32 -32.02 -10.54
N THR A 348 12.00 -33.16 -10.69
CA THR A 348 13.21 -33.49 -9.93
C THR A 348 14.36 -32.55 -10.33
N LEU A 349 14.54 -32.24 -11.61
CA LEU A 349 15.56 -31.29 -12.08
C LEU A 349 15.32 -29.88 -11.53
N ILE A 350 14.07 -29.44 -11.46
CA ILE A 350 13.70 -28.15 -10.86
C ILE A 350 14.07 -28.13 -9.37
N ALA A 351 13.74 -29.20 -8.63
CA ALA A 351 14.09 -29.31 -7.21
C ALA A 351 15.60 -29.30 -6.98
N LEU A 352 16.37 -30.06 -7.79
CA LEU A 352 17.83 -30.10 -7.71
C LEU A 352 18.45 -28.75 -8.05
N ASN A 353 17.99 -28.08 -9.10
CA ASN A 353 18.45 -26.74 -9.46
C ASN A 353 18.18 -25.73 -8.32
N THR A 354 17.04 -25.84 -7.65
CA THR A 354 16.70 -25.01 -6.47
C THR A 354 17.68 -25.25 -5.32
N ILE A 355 18.07 -26.50 -5.06
CA ILE A 355 19.09 -26.83 -4.06
C ILE A 355 20.45 -26.22 -4.44
N VAL A 356 20.86 -26.32 -5.70
CA VAL A 356 22.10 -25.70 -6.19
C VAL A 356 22.10 -24.18 -6.00
N LEU A 357 20.97 -23.52 -6.22
CA LEU A 357 20.83 -22.09 -5.93
C LEU A 357 20.94 -21.77 -4.42
N MET A 358 20.39 -22.63 -3.55
CA MET A 358 20.48 -22.49 -2.08
C MET A 358 21.90 -22.74 -1.54
N MET A 359 22.74 -23.47 -2.27
CA MET A 359 24.12 -23.79 -1.87
C MET A 359 25.09 -22.59 -1.97
N LYS A 360 24.68 -21.47 -2.58
CA LYS A 360 25.52 -20.28 -2.71
C LYS A 360 25.64 -19.53 -1.36
N PHE A 361 26.87 -19.28 -0.91
CA PHE A 361 27.16 -18.53 0.34
C PHE A 361 28.27 -17.49 0.15
N TYR A 362 28.35 -16.52 1.06
CA TYR A 362 29.35 -15.43 1.00
C TYR A 362 30.74 -15.93 1.40
N GLY A 363 31.76 -15.57 0.61
CA GLY A 363 33.14 -15.99 0.85
C GLY A 363 33.42 -17.44 0.43
N ALA A 364 32.63 -17.99 -0.49
CA ALA A 364 32.87 -19.31 -1.03
C ALA A 364 34.20 -19.35 -1.82
N PRO A 365 34.98 -20.44 -1.73
CA PRO A 365 36.20 -20.59 -2.53
C PRO A 365 35.90 -20.53 -4.04
N ASP A 366 36.79 -19.91 -4.83
CA ASP A 366 36.61 -19.77 -6.29
C ASP A 366 36.33 -21.09 -7.02
N VAL A 367 36.90 -22.20 -6.52
CA VAL A 367 36.68 -23.56 -7.05
C VAL A 367 35.23 -24.00 -6.84
N TYR A 368 34.64 -23.69 -5.70
CA TYR A 368 33.25 -23.99 -5.37
C TYR A 368 32.29 -23.14 -6.19
N GLU A 369 32.56 -21.84 -6.32
CA GLU A 369 31.77 -20.97 -7.19
C GLU A 369 31.80 -21.43 -8.65
N SER A 370 32.98 -21.84 -9.13
CA SER A 370 33.15 -22.41 -10.47
C SER A 370 32.33 -23.70 -10.63
N MET A 371 32.35 -24.61 -9.65
CA MET A 371 31.52 -25.82 -9.66
C MET A 371 30.03 -25.50 -9.77
N LEU A 372 29.53 -24.56 -8.96
CA LEU A 372 28.13 -24.13 -9.02
C LEU A 372 27.78 -23.49 -10.37
N LYS A 373 28.69 -22.70 -10.96
CA LYS A 373 28.52 -22.15 -12.32
C LYS A 373 28.35 -23.27 -13.36
N TYR A 374 29.19 -24.30 -13.33
CA TYR A 374 29.08 -25.44 -14.26
C TYR A 374 27.77 -26.22 -14.07
N LEU A 375 27.34 -26.45 -12.83
CA LEU A 375 26.05 -27.10 -12.55
C LEU A 375 24.88 -26.30 -13.12
N ASN A 376 24.87 -24.98 -12.98
CA ASN A 376 23.83 -24.12 -13.54
C ASN A 376 23.78 -24.16 -15.08
N ILE A 377 24.94 -24.24 -15.74
CA ILE A 377 25.02 -24.43 -17.19
C ILE A 377 24.41 -25.79 -17.59
N VAL A 378 24.72 -26.85 -16.84
CA VAL A 378 24.15 -28.19 -17.08
C VAL A 378 22.63 -28.18 -16.93
N PHE A 379 22.09 -27.60 -15.85
CA PHE A 379 20.64 -27.48 -15.68
C PHE A 379 19.98 -26.67 -16.79
N THR A 380 20.59 -25.55 -17.20
CA THR A 380 20.08 -24.74 -18.33
C THR A 380 20.06 -25.56 -19.62
N GLY A 381 21.07 -26.39 -19.86
CA GLY A 381 21.10 -27.32 -20.99
C GLY A 381 19.98 -28.35 -20.94
N LEU A 382 19.68 -28.92 -19.76
CA LEU A 382 18.61 -29.90 -19.58
C LEU A 382 17.21 -29.28 -19.77
N PHE A 383 16.97 -28.06 -19.27
CA PHE A 383 15.72 -27.34 -19.51
C PHE A 383 15.57 -26.87 -20.97
N THR A 384 16.68 -26.53 -21.63
CA THR A 384 16.68 -26.24 -23.07
C THR A 384 16.31 -27.49 -23.88
N LEU A 385 16.85 -28.64 -23.50
CA LEU A 385 16.51 -29.92 -24.13
C LEU A 385 15.03 -30.25 -23.95
N GLU A 386 14.50 -30.11 -22.73
CA GLU A 386 13.07 -30.26 -22.45
C GLU A 386 12.22 -29.36 -23.36
N CYS A 387 12.57 -28.08 -23.45
CA CYS A 387 11.88 -27.10 -24.28
C CYS A 387 11.87 -27.53 -25.76
N ILE A 388 13.01 -27.97 -26.30
CA ILE A 388 13.11 -28.46 -27.68
C ILE A 388 12.23 -29.71 -27.89
N LEU A 389 12.27 -30.67 -26.95
CA LEU A 389 11.45 -31.89 -27.03
C LEU A 389 9.95 -31.56 -27.01
N LYS A 390 9.51 -30.61 -26.16
CA LYS A 390 8.13 -30.12 -26.12
C LYS A 390 7.73 -29.41 -27.43
N ILE A 391 8.59 -28.57 -28.01
CA ILE A 391 8.31 -27.91 -29.29
C ILE A 391 8.12 -28.92 -30.42
N ILE A 392 8.97 -29.95 -30.49
CA ILE A 392 8.87 -31.04 -31.49
C ILE A 392 7.58 -31.86 -31.27
N ALA A 393 7.23 -32.17 -30.03
CA ALA A 393 6.02 -32.93 -29.68
C ALA A 393 4.72 -32.20 -30.04
N PHE A 394 4.59 -30.92 -29.64
CA PHE A 394 3.34 -30.17 -29.73
C PHE A 394 3.16 -29.37 -31.01
N ASN A 395 4.21 -29.21 -31.84
CA ASN A 395 4.31 -28.20 -32.91
C ASN A 395 4.40 -26.77 -32.32
N PRO A 396 5.32 -25.90 -32.79
CA PRO A 396 5.50 -24.54 -32.28
C PRO A 396 4.21 -23.74 -32.02
N LEU A 397 3.22 -23.86 -32.91
CA LEU A 397 1.96 -23.12 -32.78
C LEU A 397 1.07 -23.58 -31.62
N ASN A 398 1.09 -24.86 -31.26
CA ASN A 398 0.31 -25.33 -30.10
C ASN A 398 1.12 -25.26 -28.81
N TYR A 399 2.45 -25.37 -28.89
CA TYR A 399 3.33 -25.12 -27.75
C TYR A 399 3.12 -23.69 -27.19
N LEU A 400 3.06 -22.68 -28.06
CA LEU A 400 2.85 -21.27 -27.66
C LEU A 400 1.41 -20.91 -27.25
N LYS A 401 0.44 -21.81 -27.42
CA LYS A 401 -0.94 -21.57 -26.95
C LYS A 401 -1.10 -21.84 -25.45
N GLU A 402 -0.28 -22.74 -24.91
CA GLU A 402 -0.36 -23.13 -23.50
C GLU A 402 0.46 -22.14 -22.65
N PRO A 403 -0.16 -21.39 -21.71
CA PRO A 403 0.53 -20.35 -20.95
C PRO A 403 1.75 -20.85 -20.18
N TRP A 404 1.70 -22.07 -19.64
CA TRP A 404 2.83 -22.66 -18.90
C TRP A 404 4.02 -22.99 -19.80
N ASN A 405 3.78 -23.48 -21.01
CA ASN A 405 4.86 -23.71 -21.98
C ASN A 405 5.48 -22.38 -22.45
N VAL A 406 4.69 -21.31 -22.60
CA VAL A 406 5.21 -19.97 -22.90
C VAL A 406 6.10 -19.47 -21.76
N PHE A 407 5.70 -19.69 -20.51
CA PHE A 407 6.53 -19.35 -19.35
C PHE A 407 7.86 -20.12 -19.35
N ASP A 408 7.83 -21.44 -19.55
CA ASP A 408 9.05 -22.28 -19.65
C ASP A 408 9.97 -21.81 -20.79
N PHE A 409 9.41 -21.44 -21.94
CA PHE A 409 10.18 -20.93 -23.07
C PHE A 409 10.91 -19.62 -22.74
N VAL A 410 10.22 -18.69 -22.07
CA VAL A 410 10.80 -17.40 -21.65
C VAL A 410 11.88 -17.59 -20.60
N THR A 411 11.70 -18.51 -19.64
CA THR A 411 12.72 -18.78 -18.62
C THR A 411 13.97 -19.41 -19.21
N VAL A 412 13.82 -20.33 -20.17
CA VAL A 412 14.95 -20.91 -20.92
C VAL A 412 15.72 -19.84 -21.70
N ILE A 413 15.03 -18.96 -22.45
CA ILE A 413 15.67 -17.84 -23.16
C ILE A 413 16.41 -16.91 -22.19
N GLY A 414 15.79 -16.57 -21.06
CA GLY A 414 16.40 -15.75 -20.02
C GLY A 414 17.68 -16.37 -19.47
N SER A 415 17.66 -17.69 -19.22
CA SER A 415 18.80 -18.45 -18.69
C SER A 415 19.95 -18.55 -19.69
N ILE A 416 19.65 -18.76 -20.98
CA ILE A 416 20.66 -18.72 -22.05
C ILE A 416 21.29 -17.33 -22.16
N THR A 417 20.48 -16.28 -22.10
CA THR A 417 20.96 -14.89 -22.18
C THR A 417 21.87 -14.54 -21.00
N ASP A 418 21.55 -15.00 -19.79
CA ASP A 418 22.39 -14.79 -18.61
C ASP A 418 23.75 -15.49 -18.74
N ILE A 419 23.79 -16.74 -19.22
CA ILE A 419 25.05 -17.46 -19.47
C ILE A 419 25.91 -16.70 -20.49
N LEU A 420 25.32 -16.28 -21.62
CA LEU A 420 26.04 -15.55 -22.67
C LEU A 420 26.65 -14.23 -22.16
N LYS A 421 25.88 -13.48 -21.36
CA LYS A 421 26.34 -12.20 -20.78
C LYS A 421 27.44 -12.40 -19.74
N ASN A 422 27.37 -13.48 -18.96
CA ASN A 422 28.35 -13.77 -17.92
C ASN A 422 29.69 -14.27 -18.50
N ASP A 423 29.69 -14.90 -19.67
CA ASP A 423 30.91 -15.32 -20.36
C ASP A 423 31.63 -14.17 -21.06
N GLU A 424 30.91 -13.12 -21.51
CA GLU A 424 31.51 -11.92 -22.09
C GLU A 424 32.27 -11.07 -21.04
N LYS A 425 31.89 -11.17 -19.75
CA LYS A 425 32.44 -10.35 -18.67
C LYS A 425 33.72 -10.91 -18.03
N TYR A 426 34.04 -12.19 -18.27
CA TYR A 426 35.23 -12.86 -17.73
C TYR A 426 35.88 -13.77 -18.80
N PRO A 427 36.78 -13.25 -19.65
CA PRO A 427 37.55 -14.11 -20.54
C PRO A 427 38.41 -15.07 -19.70
N PRO A 428 38.65 -16.31 -20.17
CA PRO A 428 39.48 -17.27 -19.44
C PRO A 428 40.88 -16.68 -19.23
N LYS A 429 41.30 -16.53 -17.96
CA LYS A 429 42.71 -16.25 -17.64
C LYS A 429 43.53 -17.41 -18.21
N GLN A 430 44.37 -17.13 -19.20
CA GLN A 430 45.28 -18.12 -19.77
C GLN A 430 46.15 -18.75 -18.66
N PRO A 431 46.29 -20.08 -18.62
CA PRO A 431 47.21 -20.72 -17.69
C PRO A 431 48.64 -20.55 -18.21
N GLY A 432 49.48 -19.91 -17.40
CA GLY A 432 50.93 -19.92 -17.60
C GLY A 432 51.52 -18.67 -18.24
N LEU A 433 51.74 -17.64 -17.41
CA LEU A 433 53.01 -16.93 -17.48
C LEU A 433 53.39 -16.50 -16.06
N SER A 434 54.31 -17.25 -15.45
CA SER A 434 55.06 -16.80 -14.30
C SER A 434 55.74 -15.47 -14.65
N LYS A 435 55.18 -14.36 -14.17
CA LYS A 435 56.00 -13.16 -13.97
C LYS A 435 56.53 -13.22 -12.55
N ASN A 436 57.70 -13.85 -12.43
CA ASN A 436 58.72 -13.40 -11.51
C ASN A 436 58.84 -11.88 -11.63
N LEU A 437 58.40 -11.15 -10.62
CA LEU A 437 58.96 -9.84 -10.29
C LEU A 437 58.99 -9.74 -8.77
N THR A 438 60.11 -10.22 -8.22
CA THR A 438 60.79 -9.58 -7.09
C THR A 438 60.86 -8.08 -7.33
N THR A 439 60.38 -7.25 -6.41
CA THR A 439 61.17 -6.58 -5.36
C THR A 439 60.22 -5.92 -4.37
#